data_AF-A0A494XEE5-F1
#
_entry.id   AF-A0A494XEE5-F1
#
_cell.length_a   1.000
_cell.length_b   1.000
_cell.length_c   1.000
_cell.angle_alpha   90.00
_cell.angle_beta   90.00
_cell.angle_gamma   90.00
#
_symmetry.space_group_name_H-M   'P 1'
#
loop_
_entity.id
_entity.type
_entity.pdbx_description
1 polymer ?
#
loop_
_entity_poly.entity_id
_entity_poly.type
_entity_poly.pdbx_seq_one_letter_code
_entity_poly.pdbx_strand_id
1 'polypeptide(L)'
;MLYLNDGHIREIGIEWPLLIDRIESTLRIMGTEAVSQPLKPYLRYGNPANRIIAMPAYVGGDADISGIKWIASFPGNLARGKPRAHSAIVLNDPADGVPVAIINGGLLSELRTAAVSAIMLREYMKLKRRSGYRVGVIGWGPIGRSQIGMLMAQHGAEVDDIRLFDLRGIEPQSARDPSLQAKAVIVPTWQEAYWDRDIVFTCTSSAERYIDEPPQAGALLMNISLREYTAESSSGIGTVVVDDWREVCRENTDIELLHLQAGLTEKDTTTLREVAFGGALRTVPASEPIFFNPMGMAAFDLALAAYYWREAMRRSIGVTLED
;
A
#
# COMPACT_ATOMS: atom_id res chain seq x y z
N MET A 1 28.43 0.54 -8.75
CA MET A 1 27.04 0.51 -8.22
C MET A 1 26.15 -0.46 -9.04
N LEU A 2 25.09 -1.07 -8.50
CA LEU A 2 24.19 -1.97 -9.26
C LEU A 2 22.90 -1.27 -9.71
N TYR A 3 22.47 -1.47 -10.97
CA TYR A 3 21.16 -1.03 -11.45
C TYR A 3 20.16 -2.19 -11.59
N LEU A 4 18.96 -2.01 -11.03
CA LEU A 4 17.84 -2.95 -11.13
C LEU A 4 16.61 -2.31 -11.77
N ASN A 5 15.99 -3.01 -12.73
CA ASN A 5 14.71 -2.64 -13.33
C ASN A 5 13.63 -3.66 -12.97
N ASP A 6 12.37 -3.39 -13.32
CA ASP A 6 11.26 -4.32 -13.05
C ASP A 6 11.45 -5.71 -13.68
N GLY A 7 12.22 -5.84 -14.76
CA GLY A 7 12.57 -7.12 -15.37
C GLY A 7 13.45 -7.96 -14.44
N HIS A 8 14.51 -7.36 -13.90
CA HIS A 8 15.38 -8.00 -12.91
C HIS A 8 14.61 -8.42 -11.65
N ILE A 9 13.70 -7.58 -11.15
CA ILE A 9 12.85 -7.89 -10.00
C ILE A 9 11.94 -9.11 -10.30
N ARG A 10 11.35 -9.18 -11.50
CA ARG A 10 10.53 -10.33 -11.92
C ARG A 10 11.35 -11.60 -12.11
N GLU A 11 12.58 -11.48 -12.60
CA GLU A 11 13.51 -12.60 -12.74
C GLU A 11 13.92 -13.16 -11.36
N ILE A 12 14.10 -12.27 -10.38
CA ILE A 12 14.32 -12.68 -8.99
C ILE A 12 13.10 -13.45 -8.46
N GLY A 13 11.90 -12.93 -8.70
CA GLY A 13 10.63 -13.56 -8.33
C GLY A 13 9.92 -12.80 -7.22
N ILE A 14 8.63 -13.11 -7.04
CA ILE A 14 7.75 -12.48 -6.04
C ILE A 14 7.27 -13.58 -5.09
N GLU A 15 7.88 -13.67 -3.92
CA GLU A 15 7.50 -14.61 -2.86
C GLU A 15 6.81 -13.86 -1.72
N TRP A 16 5.47 -13.79 -1.77
CA TRP A 16 4.68 -12.99 -0.83
C TRP A 16 5.02 -13.23 0.65
N PRO A 17 5.15 -14.48 1.16
CA PRO A 17 5.53 -14.69 2.56
C PRO A 17 6.82 -13.96 2.93
N LEU A 18 7.85 -14.04 2.07
CA LEU A 18 9.13 -13.40 2.32
C LEU A 18 9.04 -11.87 2.24
N LEU A 19 8.30 -11.33 1.26
CA LEU A 19 8.12 -9.88 1.15
C LEU A 19 7.37 -9.32 2.36
N ILE A 20 6.34 -10.03 2.82
CA ILE A 20 5.56 -9.68 4.02
C ILE A 20 6.47 -9.75 5.26
N ASP A 21 7.29 -10.80 5.40
CA ASP A 21 8.22 -10.95 6.52
C ASP A 21 9.26 -9.82 6.58
N ARG A 22 9.73 -9.32 5.42
CA ARG A 22 10.63 -8.15 5.36
C ARG A 22 9.92 -6.90 5.87
N ILE A 23 8.69 -6.64 5.42
CA ILE A 23 7.90 -5.49 5.88
C ILE A 23 7.57 -5.61 7.38
N GLU A 24 7.18 -6.80 7.85
CA GLU A 24 6.83 -7.04 9.24
C GLU A 24 8.04 -6.88 10.18
N SER A 25 9.21 -7.36 9.75
CA SER A 25 10.47 -7.16 10.49
C SER A 25 10.82 -5.68 10.62
N THR A 26 10.65 -4.90 9.54
CA THR A 26 10.81 -3.44 9.59
C THR A 26 9.76 -2.79 10.50
N LEU A 27 8.49 -3.15 10.38
CA LEU A 27 7.40 -2.62 11.21
C LEU A 27 7.67 -2.85 12.71
N ARG A 28 8.30 -3.97 13.09
CA ARG A 28 8.64 -4.28 14.48
C ARG A 28 9.58 -3.25 15.11
N ILE A 29 10.58 -2.81 14.34
CA ILE A 29 11.62 -1.87 14.78
C ILE A 29 11.29 -0.40 14.50
N MET A 30 10.22 -0.11 13.76
CA MET A 30 9.72 1.25 13.58
C MET A 30 9.37 1.90 14.93
N GLY A 31 9.70 3.19 15.06
CA GLY A 31 9.55 3.96 16.30
C GLY A 31 10.70 3.79 17.29
N THR A 32 11.73 3.02 16.95
CA THR A 32 12.99 2.91 17.70
C THR A 32 14.12 3.64 16.97
N GLU A 33 15.29 3.78 17.61
CA GLU A 33 16.49 4.35 16.98
C GLU A 33 17.03 3.53 15.80
N ALA A 34 16.57 2.28 15.64
CA ALA A 34 16.93 1.43 14.50
C ALA A 34 16.25 1.86 13.18
N VAL A 35 15.31 2.81 13.22
CA VAL A 35 14.70 3.39 12.01
C VAL A 35 14.72 4.91 12.11
N SER A 36 15.34 5.55 11.14
CA SER A 36 15.27 7.01 10.97
C SER A 36 14.54 7.32 9.69
N GLN A 37 13.43 8.04 9.78
CA GLN A 37 12.65 8.48 8.62
C GLN A 37 12.13 9.90 8.89
N PRO A 38 12.68 10.93 8.24
CA PRO A 38 12.13 12.27 8.33
C PRO A 38 10.78 12.34 7.60
N LEU A 39 9.98 13.33 7.98
CA LEU A 39 8.72 13.62 7.30
C LEU A 39 8.98 13.91 5.81
N LYS A 40 8.30 13.19 4.93
CA LYS A 40 8.53 13.29 3.48
C LYS A 40 8.26 14.71 2.96
N PRO A 41 9.24 15.42 2.36
CA PRO A 41 8.97 16.68 1.66
C PRO A 41 8.36 16.43 0.28
N TYR A 42 7.49 17.36 -0.14
CA TYR A 42 6.83 17.36 -1.43
C TYR A 42 7.36 18.51 -2.29
N LEU A 43 8.03 18.16 -3.39
CA LEU A 43 8.32 19.11 -4.45
C LEU A 43 7.02 19.39 -5.21
N ARG A 44 6.61 20.65 -5.22
CA ARG A 44 5.37 21.14 -5.85
C ARG A 44 5.63 21.85 -7.16
N TYR A 45 4.64 21.76 -8.03
CA TYR A 45 4.55 22.51 -9.28
C TYR A 45 3.39 23.51 -9.20
N GLY A 46 3.27 24.38 -10.19
CA GLY A 46 2.08 25.24 -10.33
C GLY A 46 0.78 24.47 -10.50
N ASN A 47 0.84 23.20 -10.94
CA ASN A 47 -0.29 22.28 -10.90
C ASN A 47 -0.29 21.50 -9.56
N PRO A 48 -1.28 21.70 -8.67
CA PRO A 48 -1.31 21.08 -7.34
C PRO A 48 -1.49 19.56 -7.36
N ALA A 49 -2.01 18.98 -8.46
CA ALA A 49 -2.13 17.54 -8.61
C ALA A 49 -0.77 16.85 -8.84
N ASN A 50 0.20 17.59 -9.38
CA ASN A 50 1.53 17.10 -9.70
C ASN A 50 2.47 17.31 -8.51
N ARG A 51 3.25 16.27 -8.22
CA ARG A 51 4.22 16.30 -7.11
C ARG A 51 5.34 15.32 -7.34
N ILE A 52 6.49 15.59 -6.72
CA ILE A 52 7.52 14.59 -6.48
C ILE A 52 7.79 14.53 -4.97
N ILE A 53 7.95 13.32 -4.44
CA ILE A 53 8.13 13.08 -3.03
C ILE A 53 9.52 12.48 -2.83
N ALA A 54 10.31 13.12 -1.96
CA ALA A 54 11.52 12.51 -1.42
C ALA A 54 11.16 11.71 -0.18
N MET A 55 11.55 10.45 -0.17
CA MET A 55 11.25 9.51 0.89
C MET A 55 12.56 8.86 1.37
N PRO A 56 13.42 9.59 2.09
CA PRO A 56 14.64 9.04 2.66
C PRO A 56 14.34 8.25 3.93
N ALA A 57 15.14 7.21 4.18
CA ALA A 57 15.15 6.50 5.45
C ALA A 57 16.49 5.80 5.70
N TYR A 58 16.71 5.43 6.95
CA TYR A 58 17.63 4.39 7.38
C TYR A 58 16.82 3.29 8.06
N VAL A 59 17.12 2.03 7.76
CA VAL A 59 16.51 0.84 8.35
C VAL A 59 17.61 -0.10 8.81
N GLY A 60 17.77 -0.23 10.13
CA GLY A 60 18.69 -1.18 10.75
C GLY A 60 18.17 -2.62 10.76
N GLY A 61 18.77 -3.47 11.60
CA GLY A 61 18.41 -4.88 11.71
C GLY A 61 18.77 -5.66 10.44
N ASP A 62 17.92 -6.59 10.01
CA ASP A 62 18.19 -7.40 8.81
C ASP A 62 18.33 -6.57 7.52
N ALA A 63 17.68 -5.40 7.45
CA ALA A 63 17.74 -4.55 6.27
C ALA A 63 19.08 -3.80 6.20
N ASP A 64 19.60 -3.33 7.32
CA ASP A 64 20.82 -2.51 7.48
C ASP A 64 21.18 -1.69 6.24
N ILE A 65 20.34 -0.72 5.91
CA ILE A 65 20.45 0.06 4.68
C ILE A 65 19.97 1.50 4.89
N SER A 66 20.65 2.44 4.24
CA SER A 66 20.17 3.81 4.07
C SER A 66 19.77 4.05 2.63
N GLY A 67 18.93 5.04 2.37
CA GLY A 67 18.59 5.37 1.00
C GLY A 67 17.44 6.34 0.88
N ILE A 68 16.99 6.49 -0.36
CA ILE A 68 15.88 7.37 -0.70
C ILE A 68 15.07 6.80 -1.85
N LYS A 69 13.75 6.80 -1.70
CA LYS A 69 12.84 6.72 -2.84
C LYS A 69 12.50 8.12 -3.32
N TRP A 70 12.72 8.38 -4.59
CA TRP A 70 12.31 9.59 -5.30
C TRP A 70 11.15 9.24 -6.22
N ILE A 71 9.93 9.66 -5.87
CA ILE A 71 8.71 9.23 -6.57
C ILE A 71 7.88 10.41 -7.08
N ALA A 72 7.71 10.47 -8.39
CA ALA A 72 6.83 11.40 -9.08
C ALA A 72 5.40 10.85 -9.13
N SER A 73 4.40 11.73 -8.98
CA SER A 73 3.00 11.44 -9.21
C SER A 73 2.37 12.53 -10.06
N PHE A 74 1.98 12.18 -11.28
CA PHE A 74 1.41 13.06 -12.29
C PHE A 74 0.11 12.42 -12.83
N PRO A 75 -1.05 12.67 -12.21
CA PRO A 75 -2.32 12.06 -12.62
C PRO A 75 -2.66 12.24 -14.11
N GLY A 76 -2.34 13.40 -14.69
CA GLY A 76 -2.57 13.70 -16.11
C GLY A 76 -1.77 12.83 -17.11
N ASN A 77 -0.78 12.05 -16.66
CA ASN A 77 -0.05 11.12 -17.53
C ASN A 77 -0.94 10.03 -18.12
N LEU A 78 -2.01 9.65 -17.42
CA LEU A 78 -2.92 8.60 -17.87
C LEU A 78 -3.60 8.95 -19.20
N ALA A 79 -3.99 10.22 -19.38
CA ALA A 79 -4.55 10.74 -20.64
C ALA A 79 -3.55 10.74 -21.80
N ARG A 80 -2.24 10.59 -21.50
CA ARG A 80 -1.14 10.57 -22.46
C ARG A 80 -0.56 9.16 -22.65
N GLY A 81 -1.23 8.13 -22.14
CA GLY A 81 -0.76 6.74 -22.21
C GLY A 81 0.49 6.45 -21.37
N LYS A 82 0.80 7.31 -20.38
CA LYS A 82 1.95 7.12 -19.48
C LYS A 82 1.48 6.70 -18.08
N PRO A 83 2.30 5.94 -17.33
CA PRO A 83 2.04 5.70 -15.92
C PRO A 83 1.88 6.99 -15.13
N ARG A 84 0.97 7.00 -14.14
CA ARG A 84 0.81 8.11 -13.20
C ARG A 84 2.08 8.35 -12.39
N ALA A 85 2.72 7.27 -11.95
CA ALA A 85 3.84 7.32 -11.04
C ALA A 85 5.12 6.78 -11.69
N HIS A 86 6.24 7.41 -11.38
CA HIS A 86 7.57 6.99 -11.78
C HIS A 86 8.48 7.17 -10.57
N SER A 87 9.35 6.21 -10.30
CA SER A 87 10.27 6.33 -9.17
C SER A 87 11.61 5.67 -9.40
N ALA A 88 12.61 6.21 -8.70
CA ALA A 88 13.90 5.59 -8.53
C ALA A 88 14.18 5.48 -7.03
N ILE A 89 14.88 4.42 -6.64
CA ILE A 89 15.37 4.20 -5.29
C ILE A 89 16.88 4.16 -5.36
N VAL A 90 17.55 4.95 -4.53
CA VAL A 90 18.99 4.87 -4.31
C VAL A 90 19.22 4.22 -2.96
N LEU A 91 20.08 3.21 -2.93
CA LEU A 91 20.54 2.57 -1.70
C LEU A 91 21.97 3.01 -1.39
N ASN A 92 22.25 3.23 -0.12
CA ASN A 92 23.54 3.64 0.42
C ASN A 92 23.96 2.64 1.50
N ASP A 93 25.24 2.27 1.49
CA ASP A 93 25.85 1.54 2.60
C ASP A 93 25.83 2.42 3.86
N PRO A 94 25.24 1.97 4.99
CA PRO A 94 25.22 2.76 6.23
C PRO A 94 26.61 3.03 6.82
N ALA A 95 27.62 2.22 6.51
CA ALA A 95 28.95 2.31 7.12
C ALA A 95 29.78 3.49 6.58
N ASP A 96 29.66 3.80 5.28
CA ASP A 96 30.47 4.83 4.60
C ASP A 96 29.64 5.80 3.73
N GLY A 97 28.34 5.54 3.56
CA GLY A 97 27.44 6.37 2.77
C GLY A 97 27.52 6.13 1.26
N VAL A 98 28.36 5.20 0.78
CA VAL A 98 28.55 4.95 -0.65
C VAL A 98 27.26 4.43 -1.29
N PRO A 99 26.81 4.99 -2.44
CA PRO A 99 25.69 4.44 -3.18
C PRO A 99 25.98 3.03 -3.72
N VAL A 100 25.20 2.04 -3.28
CA VAL A 100 25.38 0.63 -3.65
C VAL A 100 24.44 0.17 -4.77
N ALA A 101 23.26 0.81 -4.89
CA ALA A 101 22.32 0.47 -5.96
C ALA A 101 21.39 1.63 -6.39
N ILE A 102 20.96 1.57 -7.64
CA ILE A 102 19.80 2.31 -8.18
C ILE A 102 18.75 1.30 -8.64
N ILE A 103 17.51 1.44 -8.16
CA ILE A 103 16.41 0.54 -8.49
C ILE A 103 15.26 1.35 -9.09
N ASN A 104 14.70 0.89 -10.22
CA ASN A 104 13.42 1.40 -10.70
C ASN A 104 12.32 1.01 -9.70
N GLY A 105 11.68 2.01 -9.08
CA GLY A 105 10.81 1.79 -7.93
C GLY A 105 9.35 1.50 -8.27
N GLY A 106 8.98 1.41 -9.55
CA GLY A 106 7.59 1.19 -10.01
C GLY A 106 7.00 -0.08 -9.41
N LEU A 107 7.51 -1.24 -9.83
CA LEU A 107 7.06 -2.53 -9.31
C LEU A 107 7.31 -2.67 -7.81
N LEU A 108 8.44 -2.18 -7.29
CA LEU A 108 8.75 -2.27 -5.87
C LEU A 108 7.71 -1.53 -5.00
N SER A 109 7.25 -0.36 -5.46
CA SER A 109 6.18 0.40 -4.80
C SER A 109 4.87 -0.38 -4.78
N GLU A 110 4.55 -1.11 -5.84
CA GLU A 110 3.35 -1.97 -5.90
C GLU A 110 3.46 -3.12 -4.90
N LEU A 111 4.61 -3.80 -4.83
CA LEU A 111 4.85 -4.95 -3.97
C LEU A 111 4.85 -4.57 -2.49
N ARG A 112 5.59 -3.53 -2.10
CA ARG A 112 5.65 -3.08 -0.69
C ARG A 112 4.29 -2.61 -0.18
N THR A 113 3.48 -1.97 -1.03
CA THR A 113 2.13 -1.51 -0.65
C THR A 113 1.21 -2.69 -0.36
N ALA A 114 1.25 -3.71 -1.20
CA ALA A 114 0.50 -4.94 -0.99
C ALA A 114 1.01 -5.74 0.22
N ALA A 115 2.33 -5.80 0.44
CA ALA A 115 2.91 -6.48 1.61
C ALA A 115 2.51 -5.81 2.95
N VAL A 116 2.45 -4.48 3.01
CA VAL A 116 1.89 -3.75 4.17
C VAL A 116 0.41 -4.10 4.37
N SER A 117 -0.35 -4.17 3.27
CA SER A 117 -1.77 -4.51 3.30
C SER A 117 -2.01 -5.94 3.78
N ALA A 118 -1.10 -6.86 3.46
CA ALA A 118 -1.14 -8.25 3.92
C ALA A 118 -1.11 -8.38 5.45
N ILE A 119 -0.32 -7.54 6.13
CA ILE A 119 -0.25 -7.53 7.60
C ILE A 119 -1.63 -7.19 8.19
N MET A 120 -2.26 -6.13 7.68
CA MET A 120 -3.60 -5.71 8.12
C MET A 120 -4.66 -6.78 7.82
N LEU A 121 -4.65 -7.35 6.62
CA LEU A 121 -5.56 -8.42 6.21
C LEU A 121 -5.43 -9.65 7.12
N ARG A 122 -4.19 -10.08 7.38
CA ARG A 122 -3.90 -11.23 8.23
C ARG A 122 -4.45 -11.02 9.65
N GLU A 123 -4.27 -9.84 10.23
CA GLU A 123 -4.82 -9.55 11.57
C GLU A 123 -6.35 -9.45 11.58
N TYR A 124 -6.95 -8.89 10.53
CA TYR A 124 -8.41 -8.87 10.37
C TYR A 124 -8.99 -10.29 10.22
N MET A 125 -8.38 -11.13 9.40
CA MET A 125 -8.84 -12.49 9.14
C MET A 125 -8.67 -13.41 10.36
N LYS A 126 -7.67 -13.18 11.21
CA LYS A 126 -7.52 -13.86 12.51
C LYS A 126 -8.72 -13.65 13.45
N LEU A 127 -9.52 -12.61 13.26
CA LEU A 127 -10.75 -12.40 14.02
C LEU A 127 -11.83 -13.44 13.69
N LYS A 128 -11.69 -14.18 12.58
CA LYS A 128 -12.60 -15.26 12.14
C LYS A 128 -14.08 -14.86 12.15
N ARG A 129 -14.37 -13.60 11.81
CA ARG A 129 -15.73 -13.05 11.80
C ARG A 129 -16.62 -13.67 10.72
N ARG A 130 -16.02 -14.22 9.66
CA ARG A 130 -16.71 -14.87 8.54
C ARG A 130 -15.88 -16.03 7.98
N SER A 131 -16.57 -16.97 7.34
CA SER A 131 -16.01 -17.88 6.35
C SER A 131 -16.40 -17.38 4.96
N GLY A 132 -15.47 -17.32 4.00
CA GLY A 132 -15.80 -16.86 2.65
C GLY A 132 -15.94 -15.34 2.58
N TYR A 133 -14.82 -14.63 2.47
CA TYR A 133 -14.78 -13.18 2.37
C TYR A 133 -15.21 -12.71 0.99
N ARG A 134 -16.13 -11.74 0.96
CA ARG A 134 -16.57 -11.03 -0.23
C ARG A 134 -15.75 -9.76 -0.38
N VAL A 135 -15.09 -9.61 -1.51
CA VAL A 135 -14.09 -8.56 -1.72
C VAL A 135 -14.59 -7.58 -2.78
N GLY A 136 -14.37 -6.30 -2.51
CA GLY A 136 -14.61 -5.19 -3.41
C GLY A 136 -13.31 -4.51 -3.81
N VAL A 137 -13.16 -4.16 -5.09
CA VAL A 137 -11.98 -3.44 -5.60
C VAL A 137 -12.43 -2.29 -6.47
N ILE A 138 -12.07 -1.08 -6.05
CA ILE A 138 -12.38 0.17 -6.73
C ILE A 138 -11.04 0.76 -7.22
N GLY A 139 -10.80 0.64 -8.52
CA GLY A 139 -9.53 0.95 -9.18
C GLY A 139 -8.71 -0.29 -9.52
N TRP A 140 -8.62 -0.63 -10.81
CA TRP A 140 -7.94 -1.82 -11.34
C TRP A 140 -6.61 -1.49 -12.03
N GLY A 141 -5.91 -0.49 -11.48
CA GLY A 141 -4.54 -0.15 -11.86
C GLY A 141 -3.50 -1.16 -11.35
N PRO A 142 -2.20 -0.85 -11.51
CA PRO A 142 -1.13 -1.70 -10.98
C PRO A 142 -1.24 -1.96 -9.47
N ILE A 143 -1.63 -0.96 -8.68
CA ILE A 143 -1.83 -1.12 -7.23
C ILE A 143 -2.97 -2.10 -6.94
N GLY A 144 -4.18 -1.91 -7.51
CA GLY A 144 -5.31 -2.81 -7.29
C GLY A 144 -5.00 -4.26 -7.70
N ARG A 145 -4.31 -4.45 -8.82
CA ARG A 145 -3.84 -5.78 -9.26
C ARG A 145 -2.82 -6.39 -8.30
N SER A 146 -1.88 -5.61 -7.78
CA SER A 146 -0.90 -6.08 -6.78
C SER A 146 -1.59 -6.49 -5.47
N GLN A 147 -2.55 -5.68 -5.00
CA GLN A 147 -3.33 -5.99 -3.80
C GLN A 147 -4.08 -7.32 -3.91
N ILE A 148 -4.75 -7.55 -5.04
CA ILE A 148 -5.49 -8.80 -5.26
C ILE A 148 -4.55 -9.98 -5.54
N GLY A 149 -3.44 -9.77 -6.25
CA GLY A 149 -2.43 -10.81 -6.41
C GLY A 149 -1.86 -11.29 -5.07
N MET A 150 -1.60 -10.36 -4.15
CA MET A 150 -1.20 -10.67 -2.77
C MET A 150 -2.31 -11.39 -2.00
N LEU A 151 -3.54 -10.86 -2.03
CA LEU A 151 -4.68 -11.44 -1.33
C LEU A 151 -4.91 -12.89 -1.78
N MET A 152 -4.93 -13.15 -3.09
CA MET A 152 -5.16 -14.49 -3.63
C MET A 152 -4.02 -15.45 -3.28
N ALA A 153 -2.77 -14.97 -3.27
CA ALA A 153 -1.62 -15.79 -2.91
C ALA A 153 -1.56 -16.16 -1.43
N GLN A 154 -2.10 -15.32 -0.54
CA GLN A 154 -2.06 -15.54 0.92
C GLN A 154 -3.35 -16.15 1.47
N HIS A 155 -4.50 -15.75 0.91
CA HIS A 155 -5.82 -16.02 1.46
C HIS A 155 -6.85 -16.36 0.37
N GLY A 156 -6.39 -16.86 -0.78
CA GLY A 156 -7.28 -17.18 -1.91
C GLY A 156 -8.31 -18.27 -1.59
N ALA A 157 -8.05 -19.14 -0.61
CA ALA A 157 -8.99 -20.18 -0.19
C ALA A 157 -10.15 -19.63 0.64
N GLU A 158 -9.93 -18.52 1.33
CA GLU A 158 -10.90 -17.85 2.20
C GLU A 158 -11.75 -16.81 1.47
N VAL A 159 -11.48 -16.53 0.20
CA VAL A 159 -12.23 -15.55 -0.61
C VAL A 159 -13.28 -16.25 -1.48
N ASP A 160 -14.52 -15.79 -1.46
CA ASP A 160 -15.61 -16.39 -2.25
C ASP A 160 -15.90 -15.65 -3.55
N ASP A 161 -15.94 -14.31 -3.50
CA ASP A 161 -16.38 -13.45 -4.60
C ASP A 161 -15.58 -12.15 -4.59
N ILE A 162 -15.15 -11.70 -5.76
CA ILE A 162 -14.40 -10.45 -5.95
C ILE A 162 -15.14 -9.58 -6.95
N ARG A 163 -15.54 -8.37 -6.54
CA ARG A 163 -16.19 -7.37 -7.40
C ARG A 163 -15.17 -6.33 -7.82
N LEU A 164 -14.98 -6.19 -9.14
CA LEU A 164 -13.98 -5.29 -9.71
C LEU A 164 -14.67 -4.13 -10.42
N PHE A 165 -14.28 -2.91 -10.06
CA PHE A 165 -14.69 -1.69 -10.74
C PHE A 165 -13.47 -0.83 -11.10
N ASP A 166 -13.44 -0.29 -12.32
CA ASP A 166 -12.55 0.80 -12.72
C ASP A 166 -13.32 1.71 -13.67
N LEU A 167 -13.23 3.03 -13.45
CA LEU A 167 -13.91 4.04 -14.27
C LEU A 167 -13.54 3.94 -15.76
N ARG A 168 -12.34 3.46 -16.08
CA ARG A 168 -11.87 3.29 -17.47
C ARG A 168 -12.25 1.94 -18.08
N GLY A 169 -13.01 1.13 -17.35
CA GLY A 169 -13.30 -0.25 -17.70
C GLY A 169 -12.13 -1.19 -17.37
N ILE A 170 -12.45 -2.49 -17.35
CA ILE A 170 -11.49 -3.56 -17.05
C ILE A 170 -11.48 -4.52 -18.23
N GLU A 171 -10.29 -4.78 -18.78
CA GLU A 171 -10.10 -5.88 -19.73
C GLU A 171 -10.22 -7.22 -18.98
N PRO A 172 -11.13 -8.13 -19.34
CA PRO A 172 -11.33 -9.38 -18.59
C PRO A 172 -10.06 -10.23 -18.43
N GLN A 173 -9.17 -10.19 -19.43
CA GLN A 173 -7.91 -10.94 -19.43
C GLN A 173 -6.83 -10.34 -18.49
N SER A 174 -7.06 -9.14 -17.94
CA SER A 174 -6.12 -8.49 -17.03
C SER A 174 -6.05 -9.17 -15.66
N ALA A 175 -7.08 -9.93 -15.29
CA ALA A 175 -7.03 -10.91 -14.21
C ALA A 175 -6.33 -12.18 -14.74
N ARG A 176 -5.00 -12.21 -14.77
CA ARG A 176 -4.24 -13.31 -15.41
C ARG A 176 -4.26 -14.63 -14.65
N ASP A 177 -4.58 -14.59 -13.35
CA ASP A 177 -4.64 -15.77 -12.50
C ASP A 177 -5.98 -16.51 -12.70
N PRO A 178 -6.00 -17.78 -13.12
CA PRO A 178 -7.23 -18.55 -13.30
C PRO A 178 -8.10 -18.63 -12.04
N SER A 179 -7.47 -18.68 -10.85
CA SER A 179 -8.19 -18.72 -9.57
C SER A 179 -8.91 -17.40 -9.30
N LEU A 180 -8.30 -16.27 -9.68
CA LEU A 180 -8.92 -14.96 -9.65
C LEU A 180 -10.04 -14.87 -10.69
N GLN A 181 -9.82 -15.32 -11.93
CA GLN A 181 -10.84 -15.29 -12.98
C GLN A 181 -12.11 -16.04 -12.58
N ALA A 182 -11.97 -17.15 -11.87
CA ALA A 182 -13.11 -17.94 -11.39
C ALA A 182 -13.97 -17.23 -10.33
N LYS A 183 -13.40 -16.24 -9.63
CA LYS A 183 -14.06 -15.52 -8.51
C LYS A 183 -14.39 -14.07 -8.82
N ALA A 184 -13.79 -13.51 -9.87
CA ALA A 184 -13.88 -12.09 -10.19
C ALA A 184 -15.06 -11.79 -11.12
N VAL A 185 -15.87 -10.80 -10.74
CA VAL A 185 -16.94 -10.23 -11.55
C VAL A 185 -16.66 -8.74 -11.73
N ILE A 186 -16.60 -8.30 -12.98
CA ILE A 186 -16.51 -6.87 -13.32
C ILE A 186 -17.91 -6.27 -13.18
N VAL A 187 -18.02 -5.19 -12.41
CA VAL A 187 -19.28 -4.50 -12.15
C VAL A 187 -19.27 -3.08 -12.75
N PRO A 188 -20.43 -2.53 -13.13
CA PRO A 188 -20.51 -1.26 -13.86
C PRO A 188 -20.42 -0.02 -12.96
N THR A 189 -20.54 -0.17 -11.63
CA THR A 189 -20.54 0.94 -10.67
C THR A 189 -19.60 0.66 -9.50
N TRP A 190 -19.08 1.72 -8.86
CA TRP A 190 -18.25 1.54 -7.66
C TRP A 190 -19.09 0.99 -6.51
N GLN A 191 -20.39 1.33 -6.46
CA GLN A 191 -21.34 0.86 -5.46
C GLN A 191 -21.45 -0.66 -5.47
N GLU A 192 -21.53 -1.30 -6.63
CA GLU A 192 -21.56 -2.76 -6.72
C GLU A 192 -20.25 -3.44 -6.30
N ALA A 193 -19.14 -2.70 -6.31
CA ALA A 193 -17.86 -3.13 -5.75
C ALA A 193 -17.70 -2.73 -4.27
N TYR A 194 -18.70 -2.10 -3.66
CA TYR A 194 -18.65 -1.57 -2.30
C TYR A 194 -19.71 -2.21 -1.39
N TRP A 195 -20.93 -2.37 -1.88
CA TRP A 195 -22.05 -2.95 -1.16
C TRP A 195 -21.85 -4.42 -0.87
N ASP A 196 -22.30 -4.82 0.31
CA ASP A 196 -22.28 -6.20 0.75
C ASP A 196 -20.87 -6.84 0.69
N ARG A 197 -19.82 -6.03 0.86
CA ARG A 197 -18.41 -6.45 0.86
C ARG A 197 -17.85 -6.49 2.28
N ASP A 198 -17.10 -7.54 2.57
CA ASP A 198 -16.42 -7.73 3.85
C ASP A 198 -15.04 -7.06 3.84
N ILE A 199 -14.41 -6.95 2.67
CA ILE A 199 -13.13 -6.26 2.47
C ILE A 199 -13.26 -5.37 1.22
N VAL A 200 -12.95 -4.09 1.32
CA VAL A 200 -12.98 -3.14 0.19
C VAL A 200 -11.62 -2.52 0.01
N PHE A 201 -11.05 -2.61 -1.20
CA PHE A 201 -9.83 -1.90 -1.59
C PHE A 201 -10.18 -0.68 -2.44
N THR A 202 -9.72 0.51 -2.01
CA THR A 202 -9.65 1.68 -2.89
C THR A 202 -8.22 1.84 -3.41
N CYS A 203 -8.07 1.86 -4.73
CA CYS A 203 -6.78 1.87 -5.43
C CYS A 203 -6.82 2.85 -6.61
N THR A 204 -7.51 3.97 -6.45
CA THR A 204 -7.78 4.90 -7.55
C THR A 204 -6.71 5.99 -7.68
N SER A 205 -6.90 6.84 -8.68
CA SER A 205 -6.23 8.14 -8.75
C SER A 205 -7.25 9.26 -8.93
N SER A 206 -8.43 9.11 -8.34
CA SER A 206 -9.48 10.12 -8.41
C SER A 206 -8.97 11.46 -7.87
N ALA A 207 -9.41 12.55 -8.48
CA ALA A 207 -9.18 13.90 -7.98
C ALA A 207 -10.18 14.26 -6.87
N GLU A 208 -11.36 13.63 -6.90
CA GLU A 208 -12.50 13.90 -6.03
C GLU A 208 -12.85 12.67 -5.20
N ARG A 209 -13.36 12.92 -4.00
CA ARG A 209 -14.00 11.90 -3.16
C ARG A 209 -15.37 11.58 -3.75
N TYR A 210 -15.68 10.29 -3.84
CA TYR A 210 -16.91 9.82 -4.49
C TYR A 210 -17.62 8.74 -3.68
N ILE A 211 -16.99 8.17 -2.65
CA ILE A 211 -17.65 7.25 -1.73
C ILE A 211 -18.33 8.12 -0.68
N ASP A 212 -19.63 8.30 -0.84
CA ASP A 212 -20.53 9.08 0.00
C ASP A 212 -21.46 8.21 0.84
N GLU A 213 -21.33 6.88 0.75
CA GLU A 213 -22.13 5.92 1.49
C GLU A 213 -21.34 5.22 2.61
N PRO A 214 -21.96 4.96 3.78
CA PRO A 214 -21.28 4.27 4.87
C PRO A 214 -20.94 2.82 4.50
N PRO A 215 -19.88 2.25 5.09
CA PRO A 215 -19.48 0.88 4.81
C PRO A 215 -20.45 -0.14 5.41
N GLN A 216 -20.37 -1.39 4.92
CA GLN A 216 -21.03 -2.51 5.57
C GLN A 216 -20.50 -2.67 7.01
N ALA A 217 -21.40 -3.00 7.94
CA ALA A 217 -21.04 -3.40 9.30
C ALA A 217 -19.95 -4.49 9.29
N GLY A 218 -18.91 -4.27 10.08
CA GLY A 218 -17.78 -5.19 10.25
C GLY A 218 -16.79 -5.24 9.10
N ALA A 219 -16.98 -4.45 8.04
CA ALA A 219 -16.10 -4.45 6.87
C ALA A 219 -14.71 -3.90 7.19
N LEU A 220 -13.70 -4.43 6.50
CA LEU A 220 -12.37 -3.85 6.43
C LEU A 220 -12.25 -2.97 5.19
N LEU A 221 -12.04 -1.68 5.40
CA LEU A 221 -11.76 -0.71 4.35
C LEU A 221 -10.26 -0.52 4.23
N MET A 222 -9.70 -1.02 3.13
CA MET A 222 -8.30 -0.88 2.73
C MET A 222 -8.15 0.38 1.86
N ASN A 223 -7.99 1.54 2.51
CA ASN A 223 -7.94 2.85 1.85
C ASN A 223 -6.55 3.16 1.30
N ILE A 224 -6.14 2.50 0.22
CA ILE A 224 -4.74 2.55 -0.25
C ILE A 224 -4.42 3.86 -0.99
N SER A 225 -5.40 4.44 -1.69
CA SER A 225 -5.25 5.71 -2.43
C SER A 225 -5.53 6.96 -1.60
N LEU A 226 -6.21 6.80 -0.46
CA LEU A 226 -6.36 7.76 0.64
C LEU A 226 -7.24 8.98 0.36
N ARG A 227 -8.01 9.00 -0.74
CA ARG A 227 -8.75 10.21 -1.20
C ARG A 227 -10.11 9.87 -1.80
N GLU A 228 -10.76 8.83 -1.30
CA GLU A 228 -11.98 8.29 -1.90
C GLU A 228 -13.23 8.60 -1.08
N TYR A 229 -13.11 8.71 0.24
CA TYR A 229 -14.24 8.79 1.16
C TYR A 229 -14.58 10.22 1.54
N THR A 230 -15.86 10.58 1.48
CA THR A 230 -16.35 11.83 2.07
C THR A 230 -16.26 11.77 3.60
N ALA A 231 -16.24 12.93 4.26
CA ALA A 231 -16.29 12.98 5.73
C ALA A 231 -17.60 12.36 6.27
N GLU A 232 -18.72 12.56 5.57
CA GLU A 232 -20.02 11.99 5.94
C GLU A 232 -20.01 10.45 5.94
N SER A 233 -19.43 9.83 4.90
CA SER A 233 -19.37 8.36 4.78
C SER A 233 -18.46 7.68 5.82
N SER A 234 -17.46 8.39 6.33
CA SER A 234 -16.35 7.79 7.11
C SER A 234 -16.22 8.29 8.55
N SER A 235 -16.80 9.42 8.91
CA SER A 235 -16.71 9.99 10.27
C SER A 235 -17.36 9.13 11.36
N GLY A 236 -18.29 8.25 10.99
CA GLY A 236 -18.92 7.30 11.91
C GLY A 236 -18.09 6.05 12.21
N ILE A 237 -16.93 5.86 11.56
CA ILE A 237 -16.08 4.68 11.77
C ILE A 237 -15.19 4.90 13.00
N GLY A 238 -15.44 4.13 14.07
CA GLY A 238 -14.75 4.24 15.35
C GLY A 238 -13.40 3.53 15.40
N THR A 239 -13.07 2.66 14.43
CA THR A 239 -11.75 2.01 14.35
C THR A 239 -10.96 2.51 13.14
N VAL A 240 -10.09 3.50 13.36
CA VAL A 240 -9.19 4.04 12.33
C VAL A 240 -7.78 3.52 12.56
N VAL A 241 -7.25 2.79 11.57
CA VAL A 241 -5.88 2.25 11.59
C VAL A 241 -5.00 3.02 10.62
N VAL A 242 -3.84 3.49 11.07
CA VAL A 242 -2.88 4.25 10.26
C VAL A 242 -1.50 3.60 10.32
N ASP A 243 -0.60 3.90 9.38
CA ASP A 243 0.81 3.55 9.52
C ASP A 243 1.57 4.57 10.39
N ASP A 244 1.39 5.86 10.11
CA ASP A 244 1.90 6.96 10.94
C ASP A 244 0.97 8.18 10.83
N TRP A 245 0.54 8.72 11.99
CA TRP A 245 -0.40 9.84 12.06
C TRP A 245 0.13 11.10 11.37
N ARG A 246 1.39 11.47 11.63
CA ARG A 246 1.99 12.70 11.10
C ARG A 246 2.15 12.62 9.58
N GLU A 247 2.39 11.41 9.10
CA GLU A 247 2.48 11.11 7.68
C GLU A 247 1.11 11.19 7.00
N VAL A 248 0.09 10.54 7.56
CA VAL A 248 -1.22 10.42 6.92
C VAL A 248 -2.12 11.64 7.13
N CYS A 249 -2.04 12.36 8.27
CA CYS A 249 -2.89 13.52 8.57
C CYS A 249 -2.38 14.81 7.91
N ARG A 250 -2.17 14.75 6.59
CA ARG A 250 -1.74 15.85 5.70
C ARG A 250 -2.03 15.48 4.25
N GLU A 251 -1.70 16.37 3.31
CA GLU A 251 -1.68 16.06 1.87
C GLU A 251 -3.06 15.78 1.24
N ASN A 252 -4.12 16.35 1.80
CA ASN A 252 -5.52 16.15 1.44
C ASN A 252 -5.92 14.66 1.48
N THR A 253 -5.45 13.89 2.47
CA THR A 253 -5.93 12.52 2.70
C THR A 253 -7.30 12.51 3.39
N ASP A 254 -7.97 11.37 3.39
CA ASP A 254 -9.22 11.17 4.13
C ASP A 254 -9.02 11.32 5.64
N ILE A 255 -7.85 10.98 6.17
CA ILE A 255 -7.52 11.22 7.59
C ILE A 255 -7.39 12.72 7.90
N GLU A 256 -6.72 13.50 7.05
CA GLU A 256 -6.67 14.96 7.23
C GLU A 256 -8.07 15.58 7.12
N LEU A 257 -8.90 15.10 6.19
CA LEU A 257 -10.28 15.54 6.07
C LEU A 257 -11.06 15.29 7.37
N LEU A 258 -10.96 14.07 7.93
CA LEU A 258 -11.61 13.71 9.19
C LEU A 258 -11.06 14.50 10.38
N HIS A 259 -9.76 14.78 10.41
CA HIS A 259 -9.18 15.66 11.43
C HIS A 259 -9.80 17.07 11.37
N LEU A 260 -9.89 17.65 10.18
CA LEU A 260 -10.38 19.02 9.98
C LEU A 260 -11.89 19.16 10.15
N GLN A 261 -12.68 18.16 9.76
CA GLN A 261 -14.15 18.25 9.70
C GLN A 261 -14.88 17.47 10.78
N ALA A 262 -14.28 16.39 11.29
CA ALA A 262 -14.89 15.50 12.29
C ALA A 262 -14.13 15.48 13.63
N GLY A 263 -13.03 16.24 13.75
CA GLY A 263 -12.27 16.35 14.99
C GLY A 263 -11.44 15.11 15.34
N LEU A 264 -11.19 14.22 14.38
CA LEU A 264 -10.33 13.04 14.57
C LEU A 264 -8.93 13.49 15.03
N THR A 265 -8.37 12.87 16.07
CA THR A 265 -7.02 13.15 16.56
C THR A 265 -6.14 11.90 16.53
N GLU A 266 -4.82 12.08 16.70
CA GLU A 266 -3.86 10.98 16.81
C GLU A 266 -4.26 9.94 17.86
N LYS A 267 -4.85 10.40 18.98
CA LYS A 267 -5.28 9.54 20.10
C LYS A 267 -6.48 8.65 19.76
N ASP A 268 -7.22 9.00 18.71
CA ASP A 268 -8.38 8.25 18.23
C ASP A 268 -7.97 7.21 17.17
N THR A 269 -6.68 7.15 16.82
CA THR A 269 -6.15 6.20 15.84
C THR A 269 -5.34 5.09 16.49
N THR A 270 -5.29 3.95 15.80
CA THR A 270 -4.41 2.83 16.14
C THR A 270 -3.36 2.66 15.04
N THR A 271 -2.13 2.37 15.40
CA THR A 271 -1.06 2.12 14.41
C THR A 271 -1.12 0.68 13.88
N LEU A 272 -0.65 0.46 12.65
CA LEU A 272 -0.48 -0.89 12.10
C LEU A 272 0.42 -1.77 13.00
N ARG A 273 1.39 -1.16 13.69
CA ARG A 273 2.26 -1.85 14.65
C ARG A 273 1.49 -2.37 15.85
N GLU A 274 0.57 -1.59 16.41
CA GLU A 274 -0.33 -2.01 17.50
C GLU A 274 -1.32 -3.07 17.05
N VAL A 275 -1.78 -3.01 15.80
CA VAL A 275 -2.58 -4.09 15.20
C VAL A 275 -1.77 -5.38 15.11
N ALA A 276 -0.57 -5.33 14.52
CA ALA A 276 0.26 -6.51 14.25
C ALA A 276 0.81 -7.18 15.52
N PHE A 277 1.21 -6.39 16.52
CA PHE A 277 1.93 -6.90 17.70
C PHE A 277 1.24 -6.63 19.03
N GLY A 278 0.31 -5.68 19.09
CA GLY A 278 -0.44 -5.32 20.30
C GLY A 278 -1.81 -5.98 20.41
N GLY A 279 -2.31 -6.60 19.33
CA GLY A 279 -3.63 -7.24 19.31
C GLY A 279 -4.79 -6.25 19.37
N ALA A 280 -4.59 -5.01 18.90
CA ALA A 280 -5.55 -3.91 19.00
C ALA A 280 -6.94 -4.24 18.40
N LEU A 281 -7.01 -5.13 17.41
CA LEU A 281 -8.28 -5.52 16.79
C LEU A 281 -9.11 -6.50 17.64
N ARG A 282 -8.53 -7.15 18.65
CA ARG A 282 -9.22 -8.21 19.42
C ARG A 282 -10.44 -7.71 20.20
N THR A 283 -10.43 -6.43 20.57
CA THR A 283 -11.51 -5.79 21.33
C THR A 283 -12.50 -5.04 20.44
N VAL A 284 -12.24 -4.96 19.13
CA VAL A 284 -13.12 -4.26 18.18
C VAL A 284 -14.41 -5.09 18.00
N PRO A 285 -15.60 -4.49 18.19
CA PRO A 285 -16.88 -5.19 17.98
C PRO A 285 -17.00 -5.79 16.57
N ALA A 286 -17.72 -6.92 16.45
CA ALA A 286 -17.85 -7.61 15.16
C ALA A 286 -18.57 -6.78 14.08
N SER A 287 -19.47 -5.89 14.49
CA SER A 287 -20.21 -4.96 13.61
C SER A 287 -19.44 -3.69 13.28
N GLU A 288 -18.34 -3.42 13.97
CA GLU A 288 -17.57 -2.19 13.80
C GLU A 288 -16.71 -2.28 12.53
N PRO A 289 -16.90 -1.38 11.54
CA PRO A 289 -16.01 -1.28 10.40
C PRO A 289 -14.60 -0.87 10.84
N ILE A 290 -13.59 -1.31 10.09
CA ILE A 290 -12.19 -0.95 10.33
C ILE A 290 -11.68 -0.17 9.13
N PHE A 291 -11.17 1.03 9.35
CA PHE A 291 -10.70 1.93 8.29
C PHE A 291 -9.18 2.03 8.29
N PHE A 292 -8.53 1.25 7.43
CA PHE A 292 -7.07 1.22 7.30
C PHE A 292 -6.57 2.22 6.26
N ASN A 293 -5.72 3.16 6.69
CA ASN A 293 -5.25 4.32 5.92
C ASN A 293 -3.71 4.39 5.91
N PRO A 294 -3.02 3.58 5.07
CA PRO A 294 -1.56 3.56 5.01
C PRO A 294 -1.00 4.66 4.07
N MET A 295 -0.39 5.71 4.63
CA MET A 295 0.28 6.76 3.84
C MET A 295 1.48 6.23 3.01
N GLY A 296 2.11 5.18 3.49
CA GLY A 296 3.27 4.51 2.90
C GLY A 296 4.58 5.04 3.48
N MET A 297 5.36 4.18 4.14
CA MET A 297 6.61 4.56 4.81
C MET A 297 7.82 4.28 3.92
N ALA A 298 8.78 5.21 3.90
CA ALA A 298 10.04 5.07 3.17
C ALA A 298 10.83 3.84 3.64
N ALA A 299 10.78 3.54 4.93
CA ALA A 299 11.41 2.35 5.51
C ALA A 299 10.96 1.04 4.82
N PHE A 300 9.69 0.93 4.43
CA PHE A 300 9.18 -0.24 3.72
C PHE A 300 9.70 -0.35 2.29
N ASP A 301 9.90 0.79 1.61
CA ASP A 301 10.52 0.80 0.28
C ASP A 301 11.98 0.33 0.37
N LEU A 302 12.74 0.84 1.35
CA LEU A 302 14.15 0.49 1.53
C LEU A 302 14.36 -0.96 2.00
N ALA A 303 13.51 -1.46 2.89
CA ALA A 303 13.58 -2.85 3.34
C ALA A 303 13.40 -3.83 2.18
N LEU A 304 12.43 -3.57 1.30
CA LEU A 304 12.20 -4.41 0.14
C LEU A 304 13.29 -4.22 -0.92
N ALA A 305 13.77 -2.99 -1.11
CA ALA A 305 14.86 -2.68 -2.03
C ALA A 305 16.16 -3.40 -1.65
N ALA A 306 16.51 -3.40 -0.36
CA ALA A 306 17.67 -4.12 0.16
C ALA A 306 17.56 -5.63 -0.06
N TYR A 307 16.37 -6.22 0.12
CA TYR A 307 16.14 -7.63 -0.19
C TYR A 307 16.46 -7.93 -1.66
N TYR A 308 15.85 -7.20 -2.60
CA TYR A 308 16.08 -7.44 -4.03
C TYR A 308 17.52 -7.12 -4.46
N TRP A 309 18.14 -6.10 -3.88
CA TRP A 309 19.55 -5.81 -4.15
C TRP A 309 20.47 -6.97 -3.72
N ARG A 310 20.28 -7.51 -2.51
CA ARG A 310 21.08 -8.65 -2.03
C ARG A 310 20.84 -9.91 -2.86
N GLU A 311 19.60 -10.17 -3.23
CA GLU A 311 19.26 -11.33 -4.05
C GLU A 311 19.81 -11.19 -5.48
N ALA A 312 19.77 -9.98 -6.03
CA ALA A 312 20.40 -9.65 -7.30
C ALA A 312 21.92 -9.90 -7.26
N MET A 313 22.60 -9.44 -6.19
CA MET A 313 24.03 -9.69 -5.98
C MET A 313 24.33 -11.19 -5.88
N ARG A 314 23.54 -11.94 -5.10
CA ARG A 314 23.70 -13.39 -4.91
C ARG A 314 23.52 -14.18 -6.21
N ARG A 315 22.65 -13.72 -7.10
CA ARG A 315 22.31 -14.37 -8.37
C ARG A 315 23.00 -13.76 -9.59
N SER A 316 23.83 -12.74 -9.39
CA SER A 316 24.47 -11.98 -10.48
C SER A 316 23.47 -11.42 -11.49
N ILE A 317 22.33 -10.92 -11.01
CA ILE A 317 21.28 -10.26 -11.80
C ILE A 317 21.47 -8.74 -11.69
N GLY A 318 21.30 -8.01 -12.79
CA GLY A 318 21.37 -6.55 -12.82
C GLY A 318 22.42 -6.01 -13.79
N VAL A 319 22.54 -4.69 -13.84
CA VAL A 319 23.54 -4.00 -14.65
C VAL A 319 24.54 -3.32 -13.73
N THR A 320 25.81 -3.70 -13.81
CA THR A 320 26.87 -2.98 -13.10
C THR A 320 27.09 -1.62 -13.75
N LEU A 321 27.02 -0.58 -12.94
CA LEU A 321 27.39 0.78 -13.29
C LEU A 321 28.79 1.05 -12.74
N GLU A 322 29.69 1.42 -13.65
CA GLU A 322 31.04 1.89 -13.33
C GLU A 322 30.99 3.29 -12.71
N ASP A 323 32.02 3.63 -11.95
CA ASP A 323 32.18 4.93 -11.28
C ASP A 323 32.53 6.06 -12.27
#